data_AF-A0A3M1GE57-F1
#
_entry.id   AF-A0A3M1GE57-F1
#
_cell.length_a   1.000
_cell.length_b   1.000
_cell.length_c   1.000
_cell.angle_alpha   90.00
_cell.angle_beta   90.00
_cell.angle_gamma   90.00
#
_symmetry.space_group_name_H-M   'P 1'
#
loop_
_entity.id
_entity.type
_entity.pdbx_description
1 polymer ?
#
loop_
_entity_poly.entity_id
_entity_poly.type
_entity_poly.pdbx_seq_one_letter_code
_entity_poly.pdbx_strand_id
1 'polypeptide(L)'
;MSELVLEPDEAWSITRRAGRPATTLYLFGSAPDGRRVFRHAGAGTAVISPRFPVPMTLGQLLPGGPGSWTSGADAASADTIGLWDGTRWVIYFRDTGGEWRRDGAVLPVDYTNLLVPVGTPLQIQRRTAATGEEQFLGNERPYPDVRE
;
A
#
# COMPACT_ATOMS: atom_id res chain seq x y z
N MET A 1 -7.26 -32.26 -0.25
CA MET A 1 -6.57 -30.99 0.04
C MET A 1 -6.49 -30.27 -1.29
N SER A 2 -7.11 -29.10 -1.44
CA SER A 2 -7.03 -28.34 -2.70
C SER A 2 -5.76 -27.48 -2.63
N GLU A 3 -4.82 -27.74 -3.52
CA GLU A 3 -3.63 -26.91 -3.69
C GLU A 3 -3.93 -25.86 -4.75
N LEU A 4 -3.65 -24.60 -4.42
CA LEU A 4 -3.76 -23.46 -5.32
C LEU A 4 -2.41 -22.77 -5.33
N VAL A 5 -1.81 -22.64 -6.51
CA VAL A 5 -0.62 -21.82 -6.69
C VAL A 5 -1.07 -20.37 -6.77
N LEU A 6 -0.49 -19.52 -5.93
CA LEU A 6 -0.64 -18.09 -6.01
C LEU A 6 0.54 -17.54 -6.80
N GLU A 7 0.28 -16.93 -7.95
CA GLU A 7 1.35 -16.28 -8.70
C GLU A 7 1.78 -14.97 -8.01
N PRO A 8 3.03 -14.52 -8.23
CA PRO A 8 3.43 -13.19 -7.81
C PRO A 8 2.43 -12.13 -8.27
N ASP A 9 2.12 -11.19 -7.38
CA ASP A 9 1.22 -10.06 -7.64
C ASP A 9 -0.27 -10.40 -7.76
N GLU A 10 -0.67 -11.65 -7.52
CA GLU A 10 -2.08 -12.02 -7.34
C GLU A 10 -2.57 -11.75 -5.91
N ALA A 11 -3.87 -11.46 -5.80
CA ALA A 11 -4.54 -11.26 -4.53
C ALA A 11 -5.82 -12.10 -4.47
N TRP A 12 -6.21 -12.42 -3.24
CA TRP A 12 -7.32 -13.28 -2.93
C TRP A 12 -8.04 -12.68 -1.73
N SER A 13 -9.34 -12.48 -1.89
CA SER A 13 -10.22 -12.05 -0.82
C SER A 13 -10.94 -13.25 -0.24
N ILE A 14 -10.79 -13.50 1.05
CA ILE A 14 -11.51 -14.57 1.74
C ILE A 14 -12.67 -13.95 2.52
N THR A 15 -13.90 -14.17 2.06
CA THR A 15 -15.11 -13.77 2.79
C THR A 15 -15.61 -14.93 3.65
N ARG A 16 -15.55 -14.79 4.97
CA ARG A 16 -16.08 -15.79 5.91
C ARG A 16 -17.49 -15.42 6.35
N ARG A 17 -18.42 -16.39 6.32
CA ARG A 17 -19.78 -16.23 6.85
C ARG A 17 -19.87 -16.75 8.29
N ALA A 18 -20.72 -16.13 9.10
CA ALA A 18 -21.00 -16.56 10.47
C ALA A 18 -21.48 -18.02 10.51
N GLY A 19 -21.10 -18.76 11.55
CA GLY A 19 -21.50 -20.16 11.77
C GLY A 19 -20.72 -21.21 10.96
N ARG A 20 -19.66 -20.84 10.24
CA ARG A 20 -18.78 -21.80 9.54
C ARG A 20 -17.57 -22.18 10.41
N PRO A 21 -17.08 -23.44 10.32
CA PRO A 21 -15.88 -23.89 11.05
C PRO A 21 -14.66 -23.01 10.82
N ALA A 22 -13.70 -23.07 11.76
CA ALA A 22 -12.40 -22.43 11.61
C ALA A 22 -11.67 -22.99 10.37
N THR A 23 -11.11 -22.11 9.55
CA THR A 23 -10.29 -22.48 8.39
C THR A 23 -8.86 -22.04 8.68
N THR A 24 -7.90 -22.94 8.49
CA THR A 24 -6.47 -22.63 8.63
C THR A 24 -5.87 -22.52 7.23
N LEU A 25 -5.22 -21.40 6.95
CA LEU A 25 -4.51 -21.14 5.71
C LEU A 25 -3.01 -21.30 5.96
N TYR A 26 -2.34 -22.11 5.14
CA TYR A 26 -0.89 -22.23 5.13
C TYR A 26 -0.35 -21.60 3.84
N LEU A 27 0.66 -20.75 3.97
CA LEU A 27 1.29 -20.01 2.88
C LEU A 27 2.77 -20.39 2.86
N PHE A 28 3.26 -20.83 1.70
CA PHE A 28 4.66 -21.15 1.47
C PHE A 28 5.11 -20.45 0.18
N GLY A 29 6.30 -19.87 0.18
CA GLY A 29 6.82 -19.17 -0.98
C GLY A 29 8.12 -18.44 -0.68
N SER A 30 8.71 -17.85 -1.71
CA SER A 30 9.86 -16.96 -1.59
C SER A 30 9.42 -15.53 -1.91
N ALA A 31 9.99 -14.55 -1.17
CA ALA A 31 9.77 -13.14 -1.48
C ALA A 31 10.58 -12.80 -2.75
N PRO A 32 9.97 -12.25 -3.80
CA PRO A 32 10.70 -12.00 -5.03
C PRO A 32 11.59 -10.74 -4.91
N ASP A 33 12.84 -10.84 -5.40
CA ASP A 33 13.95 -9.90 -5.12
C ASP A 33 13.96 -8.62 -5.97
N GLY A 34 13.13 -8.57 -7.03
CA GLY A 34 13.05 -7.41 -7.93
C GLY A 34 12.15 -6.29 -7.42
N ARG A 35 12.36 -5.06 -7.94
CA ARG A 35 11.41 -3.94 -7.81
C ARG A 35 10.05 -4.37 -8.35
N ARG A 36 9.01 -4.33 -7.51
CA ARG A 36 7.63 -4.49 -7.99
C ARG A 36 7.18 -3.15 -8.54
N VAL A 37 6.66 -3.18 -9.76
CA VAL A 37 5.98 -2.05 -10.35
C VAL A 37 4.57 -2.53 -10.66
N PHE A 38 3.56 -1.93 -10.05
CA PHE A 38 2.17 -2.23 -10.38
C PHE A 38 1.52 -1.02 -11.03
N ARG A 39 0.61 -1.29 -11.97
CA ARG A 39 -0.13 -0.27 -12.70
C ARG A 39 -1.43 0.08 -11.98
N HIS A 40 -1.58 1.33 -11.59
CA HIS A 40 -2.79 1.96 -11.08
C HIS A 40 -3.13 3.21 -11.92
N ALA A 41 -3.70 2.94 -13.11
CA ALA A 41 -3.95 3.95 -14.14
C ALA A 41 -5.31 4.69 -14.00
N GLY A 42 -6.18 4.25 -13.10
CA GLY A 42 -7.54 4.80 -12.96
C GLY A 42 -7.78 5.50 -11.63
N ALA A 43 -8.84 6.30 -11.58
CA ALA A 43 -9.48 6.65 -10.32
C ALA A 43 -10.09 5.38 -9.71
N GLY A 44 -10.09 5.27 -8.38
CA GLY A 44 -10.61 4.11 -7.68
C GLY A 44 -9.64 3.57 -6.64
N THR A 45 -9.88 2.32 -6.25
CA THR A 45 -9.22 1.69 -5.10
C THR A 45 -8.39 0.50 -5.55
N ALA A 46 -7.12 0.48 -5.16
CA ALA A 46 -6.26 -0.70 -5.21
C ALA A 46 -5.92 -1.13 -3.79
N VAL A 47 -5.77 -2.44 -3.58
CA VAL A 47 -5.24 -2.99 -2.33
C VAL A 47 -3.97 -3.75 -2.65
N ILE A 48 -2.89 -3.39 -1.96
CA ILE A 48 -1.57 -3.99 -2.15
C ILE A 48 -0.98 -4.35 -0.78
N SER A 49 0.09 -5.14 -0.79
CA SER A 49 0.92 -5.41 0.39
C SER A 49 2.35 -4.95 0.15
N PRO A 50 3.06 -4.46 1.17
CA PRO A 50 4.50 -4.23 1.12
C PRO A 50 5.19 -5.55 0.81
N ARG A 51 6.07 -5.53 -0.20
CA ARG A 51 6.77 -6.74 -0.67
C ARG A 51 8.00 -7.10 0.15
N PHE A 52 8.63 -6.10 0.76
CA PHE A 52 9.87 -6.33 1.49
C PHE A 52 9.58 -6.79 2.92
N PRO A 53 10.28 -7.81 3.43
CA PRO A 53 10.07 -8.36 4.77
C PRO A 53 10.74 -7.49 5.85
N VAL A 54 10.78 -6.17 5.64
CA VAL A 54 11.32 -5.20 6.59
C VAL A 54 10.35 -4.03 6.75
N PRO A 55 10.25 -3.41 7.93
CA PRO A 55 9.46 -2.20 8.10
C PRO A 55 9.93 -1.11 7.14
N MET A 56 8.98 -0.37 6.57
CA MET A 56 9.25 0.76 5.66
C MET A 56 8.50 1.99 6.15
N THR A 57 9.03 3.19 5.93
CA THR A 57 8.26 4.40 6.23
C THR A 57 7.14 4.60 5.21
N LEU A 58 6.10 5.36 5.57
CA LEU A 58 5.01 5.71 4.65
C LEU A 58 5.55 6.37 3.36
N GLY A 59 6.56 7.23 3.47
CA GLY A 59 7.22 7.84 2.32
C GLY A 59 7.97 6.84 1.41
N GLN A 60 8.47 5.74 1.97
CA GLN A 60 9.20 4.70 1.23
C GLN A 60 8.29 3.66 0.55
N LEU A 61 7.03 3.50 1.01
CA LEU A 61 6.14 2.44 0.53
C LEU A 61 5.65 2.63 -0.91
N LEU A 62 5.59 3.86 -1.41
CA LEU A 62 5.10 4.15 -2.77
C LEU A 62 5.97 5.17 -3.53
N PRO A 63 7.11 4.73 -4.08
CA PRO A 63 7.85 5.46 -5.10
C PRO A 63 7.09 5.46 -6.43
N GLY A 64 6.29 6.51 -6.56
CA GLY A 64 5.93 7.20 -7.81
C GLY A 64 6.23 8.70 -7.71
N GLY A 65 7.00 9.10 -6.70
CA GLY A 65 7.46 10.46 -6.47
C GLY A 65 6.40 11.47 -5.95
N PRO A 66 6.86 12.61 -5.42
CA PRO A 66 6.06 13.77 -5.04
C PRO A 66 5.14 14.43 -6.07
N GLY A 67 5.21 14.05 -7.35
CA GLY A 67 4.54 14.77 -8.43
C GLY A 67 3.27 14.13 -9.00
N SER A 68 3.06 12.83 -8.77
CA SER A 68 1.95 12.05 -9.37
C SER A 68 0.71 11.90 -8.49
N TRP A 69 0.83 12.23 -7.21
CA TRP A 69 -0.26 12.12 -6.24
C TRP A 69 -1.07 13.42 -6.26
N THR A 70 -2.39 13.30 -6.38
CA THR A 70 -3.28 14.44 -6.20
C THR A 70 -3.18 14.88 -4.74
N SER A 71 -2.54 16.02 -4.49
CA SER A 71 -2.53 16.68 -3.18
C SER A 71 -3.84 17.44 -2.96
N GLY A 72 -4.25 17.57 -1.70
CA GLY A 72 -5.48 18.26 -1.33
C GLY A 72 -5.43 18.81 0.09
N ALA A 73 -6.40 19.65 0.45
CA ALA A 73 -6.51 20.16 1.82
C ALA A 73 -6.98 19.08 2.81
N ASP A 74 -7.59 18.02 2.29
CA ASP A 74 -8.17 16.91 3.06
C ASP A 74 -8.11 15.59 2.27
N ALA A 75 -8.47 14.50 2.95
CA ALA A 75 -8.51 13.17 2.35
C ALA A 75 -9.59 13.02 1.26
N ALA A 76 -10.59 13.91 1.19
CA ALA A 76 -11.65 13.85 0.18
C ALA A 76 -11.20 14.41 -1.17
N SER A 77 -10.34 15.43 -1.15
CA SER A 77 -9.76 16.08 -2.32
C SER A 77 -8.43 15.49 -2.76
N ALA A 78 -7.71 14.80 -1.87
CA ALA A 78 -6.42 14.18 -2.15
C ALA A 78 -6.52 12.67 -2.46
N ASP A 79 -5.49 12.15 -3.14
CA ASP A 79 -5.20 10.73 -3.19
C ASP A 79 -4.83 10.25 -1.78
N THR A 80 -5.25 9.03 -1.42
CA THR A 80 -5.10 8.51 -0.05
C THR A 80 -4.44 7.15 0.00
N ILE A 81 -3.77 6.90 1.13
CA ILE A 81 -3.24 5.61 1.54
C ILE A 81 -3.96 5.20 2.83
N GLY A 82 -4.66 4.07 2.81
CA GLY A 82 -5.17 3.40 3.99
C GLY A 82 -4.17 2.36 4.50
N LEU A 83 -3.82 2.43 5.79
CA LEU A 83 -3.09 1.38 6.50
C LEU A 83 -4.07 0.59 7.37
N TRP A 84 -4.06 -0.74 7.28
CA TRP A 84 -4.88 -1.57 8.18
C TRP A 84 -4.23 -1.69 9.56
N ASP A 85 -4.92 -1.26 10.61
CA ASP A 85 -4.43 -1.31 12.00
C ASP A 85 -4.82 -2.60 12.75
N GLY A 86 -5.47 -3.55 12.07
CA GLY A 86 -6.05 -4.75 12.67
C GLY A 86 -7.57 -4.67 12.86
N THR A 87 -8.13 -3.46 12.95
CA THR A 87 -9.56 -3.21 13.20
C THR A 87 -10.20 -2.38 12.09
N ARG A 88 -9.49 -1.39 11.55
CA ARG A 88 -9.98 -0.47 10.53
C ARG A 88 -8.85 0.03 9.63
N TRP A 89 -9.27 0.66 8.53
CA TRP A 89 -8.37 1.43 7.69
C TRP A 89 -8.11 2.80 8.33
N VAL A 90 -6.84 3.10 8.56
CA VAL A 90 -6.36 4.43 8.97
C VAL A 90 -5.90 5.16 7.73
N ILE A 91 -6.59 6.24 7.37
CA ILE A 91 -6.39 6.96 6.12
C ILE A 91 -5.35 8.06 6.30
N TYR A 92 -4.42 8.10 5.35
CA TYR A 92 -3.41 9.14 5.19
C TYR A 92 -3.57 9.77 3.81
N PHE A 93 -3.28 11.06 3.70
CA PHE A 93 -3.37 11.80 2.45
C PHE A 93 -2.19 12.76 2.34
N ARG A 94 -1.86 13.13 1.10
CA ARG A 94 -0.83 14.13 0.86
C ARG A 94 -1.44 15.52 0.86
N ASP A 95 -0.96 16.39 1.72
CA ASP A 95 -1.43 17.77 1.74
C ASP A 95 -0.82 18.62 0.61
N THR A 96 -1.28 19.87 0.48
CA THR A 96 -0.76 20.83 -0.50
C THR A 96 0.66 21.30 -0.19
N GLY A 97 1.16 21.10 1.03
CA GLY A 97 2.56 21.31 1.41
C GLY A 97 3.47 20.13 1.04
N GLY A 98 2.89 19.02 0.59
CA GLY A 98 3.60 17.80 0.21
C GLY A 98 3.88 16.85 1.38
N GLU A 99 3.36 17.15 2.58
CA GLU A 99 3.47 16.34 3.79
C GLU A 99 2.39 15.26 3.83
N TRP A 100 2.69 14.13 4.49
CA TRP A 100 1.69 13.10 4.72
C TRP A 100 0.90 13.42 5.98
N ARG A 101 -0.42 13.60 5.84
CA ARG A 101 -1.35 13.85 6.94
C ARG A 101 -2.19 12.64 7.22
N ARG A 102 -2.64 12.49 8.46
CA ARG A 102 -3.64 11.51 8.84
C ARG A 102 -5.03 12.17 8.83
N ASP A 103 -5.99 11.52 8.19
CA ASP A 103 -7.37 11.97 8.21
C ASP A 103 -7.96 11.94 9.63
N GLY A 104 -8.64 13.02 10.02
CA GLY A 104 -9.19 13.20 11.36
C GLY A 104 -8.16 13.43 12.47
N ALA A 105 -6.89 13.72 12.16
CA ALA A 105 -5.91 14.10 13.17
C ALA A 105 -6.17 15.52 13.72
N VAL A 106 -6.02 15.69 15.04
CA VAL A 106 -6.26 16.97 15.73
C VAL A 106 -5.15 18.00 15.49
N LEU A 107 -3.93 17.53 15.18
CA LEU A 107 -2.77 18.38 14.92
C LEU A 107 -2.12 18.04 13.58
N PRO A 108 -1.58 19.04 12.85
CA PRO A 108 -0.82 18.82 11.63
C PRO A 108 0.52 18.17 12.00
N VAL A 109 0.56 16.84 11.91
CA VAL A 109 1.77 16.03 12.04
C VAL A 109 2.11 15.49 10.65
N ASP A 110 3.39 15.55 10.27
CA ASP A 110 3.87 14.87 9.07
C ASP A 110 4.17 13.40 9.40
N TYR A 111 3.48 12.49 8.71
CA TYR A 111 3.59 11.05 8.84
C TYR A 111 4.52 10.42 7.79
N THR A 112 5.30 11.21 7.05
CA THR A 112 6.27 10.70 6.06
C THR A 112 7.19 9.63 6.66
N ASN A 113 7.61 9.82 7.91
CA ASN A 113 8.49 8.91 8.65
C ASN A 113 7.76 7.87 9.50
N LEU A 114 6.43 7.74 9.37
CA LEU A 114 5.67 6.70 10.06
C LEU A 114 6.17 5.33 9.61
N LEU A 115 6.70 4.54 10.54
CA LEU A 115 7.07 3.16 10.28
C LEU A 115 5.81 2.30 10.09
N VAL A 116 5.72 1.68 8.93
CA VAL A 116 4.70 0.70 8.59
C VAL A 116 5.30 -0.70 8.77
N PRO A 117 4.73 -1.52 9.66
CA PRO A 117 5.21 -2.88 9.88
C PRO A 117 5.14 -3.76 8.64
N VAL A 118 5.93 -4.83 8.66
CA VAL A 118 5.90 -5.88 7.63
C VAL A 118 4.51 -6.49 7.55
N GLY A 119 4.02 -6.70 6.33
CA GLY A 119 2.74 -7.37 6.09
C GLY A 119 1.51 -6.52 6.37
N THR A 120 1.65 -5.23 6.71
CA THR A 120 0.51 -4.31 6.83
C THR A 120 -0.16 -4.13 5.46
N PRO A 121 -1.44 -4.51 5.30
CA PRO A 121 -2.20 -4.22 4.09
C PRO A 121 -2.26 -2.72 3.81
N LEU A 122 -2.11 -2.34 2.55
CA LEU A 122 -2.22 -0.98 2.05
C LEU A 122 -3.41 -0.88 1.11
N GLN A 123 -4.23 0.15 1.32
CA GLN A 123 -5.26 0.57 0.38
C GLN A 123 -4.79 1.87 -0.27
N ILE A 124 -4.91 1.98 -1.59
CA ILE A 124 -4.60 3.21 -2.31
C ILE A 124 -5.87 3.66 -3.00
N GLN A 125 -6.31 4.87 -2.70
CA GLN A 125 -7.45 5.48 -3.37
C GLN A 125 -6.96 6.66 -4.20
N ARG A 126 -7.17 6.57 -5.52
CA ARG A 126 -6.90 7.69 -6.43
C ARG A 126 -8.18 8.44 -6.76
N ARG A 127 -8.14 9.77 -6.63
CA ARG A 127 -9.22 10.70 -6.97
C ARG A 127 -9.29 10.94 -8.48
N THR A 128 -8.14 10.93 -9.13
CA THR A 128 -8.00 11.17 -10.57
C THR A 128 -7.19 10.07 -11.24
N ALA A 129 -7.38 9.89 -12.54
CA ALA A 129 -6.58 8.97 -13.33
C ALA A 129 -5.17 9.56 -13.55
N ALA A 130 -4.12 8.77 -13.31
CA ALA A 130 -2.77 9.13 -13.74
C ALA A 130 -2.55 8.86 -15.23
N THR A 131 -1.58 9.56 -15.80
CA THR A 131 -1.09 9.32 -17.15
C THR A 131 0.42 9.02 -17.15
N GLY A 132 0.92 8.35 -18.18
CA GLY A 132 2.37 8.10 -18.32
C GLY A 132 2.95 7.22 -17.21
N GLU A 133 4.15 7.55 -16.73
CA GLU A 133 4.86 6.78 -15.69
C GLU A 133 4.20 6.87 -14.30
N GLU A 134 3.32 7.86 -14.09
CA GLU A 134 2.59 8.09 -12.84
C GLU A 134 1.52 7.03 -12.54
N GLN A 135 1.18 6.20 -13.54
CA GLN A 135 0.34 5.04 -13.34
C GLN A 135 1.10 3.90 -12.65
N PHE A 136 2.43 3.94 -12.62
CA PHE A 136 3.24 2.89 -12.05
C PHE A 136 3.67 3.24 -10.65
N LEU A 137 3.32 2.38 -9.69
CA LEU A 137 3.67 2.52 -8.28
C LEU A 137 4.59 1.36 -7.93
N GLY A 138 5.71 1.64 -7.25
CA GLY A 138 6.65 0.58 -6.91
C GLY A 138 7.73 0.99 -5.94
N ASN A 139 7.97 0.18 -4.91
CA ASN A 139 8.93 0.46 -3.85
C ASN A 139 10.38 0.13 -4.22
N GLU A 140 11.30 1.03 -3.85
CA GLU A 140 12.73 0.80 -3.94
C GLU A 140 13.15 -0.22 -2.90
N ARG A 141 14.16 -1.00 -3.25
CA ARG A 141 14.70 -2.04 -2.37
C ARG A 141 15.35 -1.39 -1.15
N PRO A 142 14.96 -1.76 0.09
CA PRO A 142 15.49 -1.16 1.30
C PRO A 142 16.87 -1.73 1.71
N TYR A 143 17.45 -2.63 0.93
CA TYR A 143 18.75 -3.25 1.15
C TYR A 143 19.53 -3.36 -0.18
N PRO A 144 20.87 -3.34 -0.16
CA PRO A 144 21.69 -3.46 -1.37
C PRO A 144 21.51 -4.82 -2.06
N ASP A 145 21.81 -4.87 -3.35
CA ASP A 145 21.80 -6.14 -4.08
C ASP A 145 22.95 -7.02 -3.61
N VAL A 146 22.66 -8.28 -3.29
CA VAL A 146 23.64 -9.22 -2.73
C VAL A 146 24.47 -9.88 -3.84
N ARG A 147 24.28 -9.46 -5.10
CA ARG A 147 24.90 -10.04 -6.31
C ARG A 147 25.97 -9.14 -6.95
N GLU A 148 26.39 -8.07 -6.29
CA GLU A 148 27.51 -7.23 -6.73
C GLU A 148 28.86 -7.68 -6.12
#